data_AF-A0A840R7J2-F1
#
_entry.id   AF-A0A840R7J2-F1
#
_cell.length_a   1.000
_cell.length_b   1.000
_cell.length_c   1.000
_cell.angle_alpha   90.00
_cell.angle_beta   90.00
_cell.angle_gamma   90.00
#
_symmetry.space_group_name_H-M   'P 1'
#
loop_
_entity.id
_entity.type
_entity.pdbx_description
1 polymer ?
#
loop_
_entity_poly.entity_id
_entity_poly.type
_entity_poly.pdbx_seq_one_letter_code
_entity_poly.pdbx_strand_id
1 'polypeptide(L)'
;MLTTTDVDLHSGILHIREAKFHQQRLVPLHPSATDALRAYAQERDQRVQPRCNRFFLRDDGSGANQPGILYALQTLCQHLGWQPRGDYQRHRLHDLRHTFIVRRLLRCYEEGGDIDSAVLALSTYVGHAKVSDTYWYVTGIPELMAIAAERFHDYSQGGAR
;
A
#
# COMPACT_ATOMS: atom_id res chain seq x y z
N MET A 1 14.65 2.62 4.82
CA MET A 1 14.20 1.28 5.27
C MET A 1 13.79 1.37 6.74
N LEU A 2 12.69 0.72 7.15
CA LEU A 2 12.13 0.85 8.51
C LEU A 2 13.06 0.28 9.61
N THR A 3 13.25 1.05 10.67
CA THR A 3 13.90 0.61 11.92
C THR A 3 12.84 0.18 12.95
N THR A 4 13.25 -0.49 14.01
CA THR A 4 12.35 -0.84 15.13
C THR A 4 11.71 0.41 15.77
N THR A 5 12.42 1.53 15.81
CA THR A 5 11.90 2.81 16.33
C THR A 5 10.92 3.52 15.40
N ASP A 6 10.77 3.04 14.17
CA ASP A 6 9.82 3.58 13.20
C ASP A 6 8.46 2.86 13.24
N VAL A 7 8.33 1.83 14.08
CA VAL A 7 7.17 0.93 14.09
C VAL A 7 6.54 0.94 15.48
N ASP A 8 5.43 1.66 15.64
CA ASP A 8 4.61 1.63 16.84
C ASP A 8 3.40 0.72 16.61
N LEU A 9 3.52 -0.54 17.03
CA LEU A 9 2.43 -1.53 16.93
C LEU A 9 1.37 -1.38 18.04
N HIS A 10 1.57 -0.49 19.00
CA HIS A 10 0.56 -0.21 20.01
C HIS A 10 -0.42 0.84 19.49
N SER A 11 0.08 1.96 18.97
CA SER A 11 -0.76 2.97 18.31
C SER A 11 -1.14 2.61 16.88
N GLY A 12 -0.48 1.60 16.28
CA GLY A 12 -0.72 1.20 14.90
C GLY A 12 -0.20 2.23 13.91
N ILE A 13 0.97 2.82 14.16
CA ILE A 13 1.54 3.90 13.35
C ILE A 13 2.94 3.51 12.88
N LEU A 14 3.22 3.71 11.58
CA LEU A 14 4.57 3.69 11.03
C LEU A 14 5.08 5.11 10.81
N HIS A 15 6.31 5.37 11.24
CA HIS A 15 7.01 6.62 10.95
C HIS A 15 7.95 6.44 9.76
N ILE A 16 7.58 6.96 8.60
CA ILE A 16 8.42 6.92 7.40
C ILE A 16 9.32 8.14 7.38
N ARG A 17 10.59 7.99 7.79
CA ARG A 17 11.56 9.09 7.91
C ARG A 17 12.25 9.48 6.60
N GLU A 18 12.42 8.53 5.69
CA GLU A 18 13.10 8.74 4.39
C GLU A 18 12.16 8.37 3.24
N ALA A 19 11.34 9.32 2.81
CA ALA A 19 10.80 9.31 1.45
C ALA A 19 11.72 10.14 0.54
N LYS A 20 11.77 9.77 -0.75
CA LYS A 20 12.32 10.62 -1.81
C LYS A 20 11.76 12.05 -1.59
N PHE A 21 12.62 13.07 -1.54
CA PHE A 21 12.27 14.48 -1.24
C PHE A 21 12.16 14.92 0.25
N HIS A 22 12.79 14.24 1.22
CA HIS A 22 12.85 14.67 2.64
C HIS A 22 11.49 14.81 3.35
N GLN A 23 10.43 14.22 2.80
CA GLN A 23 9.11 14.24 3.43
C GLN A 23 9.00 13.08 4.41
N GLN A 24 8.79 13.44 5.68
CA GLN A 24 8.41 12.48 6.72
C GLN A 24 6.90 12.33 6.73
N ARG A 25 6.42 11.12 7.02
CA ARG A 25 4.98 10.90 7.22
C ARG A 25 4.70 9.82 8.24
N LEU A 26 3.55 9.97 8.90
CA LEU A 26 2.94 8.94 9.71
C LEU A 26 1.95 8.15 8.85
N VAL A 27 2.04 6.83 8.92
CA VAL A 27 1.19 5.91 8.16
C VAL A 27 0.41 5.08 9.18
N PRO A 28 -0.88 5.38 9.41
CA PRO A 28 -1.72 4.58 10.28
C PRO A 28 -1.98 3.20 9.64
N LEU A 29 -1.99 2.17 10.46
CA LEU A 29 -2.20 0.79 10.06
C LEU A 29 -3.57 0.33 10.52
N HIS A 30 -4.23 -0.47 9.67
CA HIS A 30 -5.42 -1.20 10.07
C HIS A 30 -5.07 -2.26 11.14
N PRO A 31 -5.93 -2.54 12.13
CA PRO A 31 -5.66 -3.53 13.18
C PRO A 31 -5.15 -4.87 12.66
N SER A 32 -5.73 -5.38 11.56
CA SER A 32 -5.27 -6.65 10.95
C SER A 32 -3.82 -6.62 10.47
N ALA A 33 -3.33 -5.47 10.00
CA ALA A 33 -1.93 -5.31 9.62
C ALA A 33 -1.03 -5.24 10.86
N THR A 34 -1.47 -4.52 11.89
CA THR A 34 -0.77 -4.44 13.17
C THR A 34 -0.66 -5.80 13.85
N ASP A 35 -1.72 -6.62 13.80
CA ASP A 35 -1.74 -7.97 14.36
C ASP A 35 -0.77 -8.90 13.63
N ALA A 36 -0.76 -8.86 12.30
CA ALA A 36 0.19 -9.63 11.49
C ALA A 36 1.65 -9.21 11.77
N LEU A 37 1.92 -7.91 11.92
CA LEU A 37 3.25 -7.40 12.26
C LEU A 37 3.67 -7.78 13.68
N ARG A 38 2.72 -7.86 14.63
CA ARG A 38 2.98 -8.30 16.00
C ARG A 38 3.33 -9.80 16.03
N ALA A 39 2.58 -10.62 15.32
CA ALA A 39 2.88 -12.04 15.17
C ALA A 39 4.28 -12.25 14.54
N TYR A 40 4.59 -11.49 13.49
CA TYR A 40 5.93 -11.48 12.91
C TYR A 40 7.02 -11.11 13.93
N ALA A 41 6.83 -10.02 14.67
CA ALA A 41 7.81 -9.56 15.66
C ALA A 41 8.04 -10.62 16.75
N GLN A 42 6.97 -11.24 17.25
CA GLN A 42 7.05 -12.31 18.24
C GLN A 42 7.85 -13.51 17.73
N GLU A 43 7.58 -13.99 16.52
CA GLU A 43 8.31 -15.12 15.93
C GLU A 43 9.77 -14.76 15.62
N ARG A 44 10.02 -13.56 15.09
CA ARG A 44 11.37 -13.05 14.82
C ARG A 44 12.20 -13.00 16.09
N ASP A 45 11.66 -12.42 17.16
CA ASP A 45 12.39 -12.20 18.42
C ASP A 45 12.71 -13.51 19.15
N GLN A 46 11.94 -14.57 18.90
CA GLN A 46 12.21 -15.92 19.43
C GLN A 46 13.28 -16.69 18.64
N ARG A 47 13.43 -16.41 17.34
CA ARG A 47 14.19 -17.27 16.41
C ARG A 47 15.47 -16.62 15.86
N VAL A 48 15.53 -15.29 15.82
CA VAL A 48 16.56 -14.55 15.10
C VAL A 48 17.23 -13.54 16.01
N GLN A 49 18.54 -13.69 16.22
CA GLN A 49 19.35 -12.70 16.91
C GLN A 49 19.61 -11.48 16.00
N PRO A 50 19.12 -10.27 16.33
CA PRO A 50 19.30 -9.10 15.47
C PRO A 50 20.77 -8.64 15.41
N ARG A 51 21.26 -8.36 14.19
CA ARG A 51 22.60 -7.78 13.95
C ARG A 51 22.53 -6.31 13.53
N CYS A 52 21.32 -5.75 13.44
CA CYS A 52 21.05 -4.36 13.11
C CYS A 52 19.70 -3.91 13.71
N ASN A 53 19.38 -2.63 13.60
CA ASN A 53 18.15 -2.04 14.14
C ASN A 53 16.96 -2.04 13.15
N ARG A 54 17.01 -2.83 12.07
CA ARG A 54 15.92 -2.91 11.09
C ARG A 54 14.74 -3.69 11.68
N PHE A 55 13.52 -3.28 11.34
CA PHE A 55 12.33 -3.99 11.80
C PHE A 55 12.17 -5.35 11.10
N PHE A 56 12.35 -5.38 9.77
CA PHE A 56 12.35 -6.62 9.01
C PHE A 56 13.76 -7.20 8.91
N LEU A 57 13.92 -8.44 9.34
CA LEU A 57 15.18 -9.17 9.34
C LEU A 57 15.12 -10.39 8.44
N ARG A 58 16.29 -10.82 8.00
CA ARG A 58 16.57 -12.13 7.40
C ARG A 58 16.95 -13.12 8.50
N ASP A 59 16.96 -14.40 8.18
CA ASP A 59 17.27 -15.48 9.14
C ASP A 59 18.68 -15.38 9.74
N ASP A 60 19.61 -14.70 9.05
CA ASP A 60 20.97 -14.42 9.52
C ASP A 60 21.08 -13.20 10.45
N GLY A 61 19.94 -12.60 10.83
CA GLY A 61 19.85 -11.41 11.68
C GLY A 61 20.19 -10.09 10.98
N SER A 62 20.54 -10.12 9.70
CA SER A 62 20.76 -8.91 8.90
C SER A 62 19.43 -8.28 8.48
N GLY A 63 19.48 -6.99 8.15
CA GLY A 63 18.30 -6.26 7.68
C GLY A 63 17.79 -6.79 6.35
N ALA A 64 16.47 -6.95 6.22
CA ALA A 64 15.84 -7.26 4.95
C ALA A 64 16.14 -6.16 3.92
N ASN A 65 16.41 -6.58 2.69
CA ASN A 65 16.69 -5.70 1.55
C ASN A 65 15.64 -5.92 0.45
N GLN A 66 15.57 -4.99 -0.51
CA GLN A 66 14.57 -5.04 -1.57
C GLN A 66 14.63 -6.34 -2.40
N PRO A 67 15.81 -6.85 -2.81
CA PRO A 67 15.89 -8.14 -3.53
C PRO A 67 15.32 -9.31 -2.71
N GLY A 68 15.65 -9.39 -1.42
CA GLY A 68 15.16 -10.46 -0.53
C GLY A 68 13.65 -10.38 -0.31
N ILE A 69 13.10 -9.18 -0.15
CA ILE A 69 11.65 -8.98 -0.04
C ILE A 69 10.95 -9.37 -1.35
N LEU A 70 11.52 -9.01 -2.51
CA LEU A 70 10.97 -9.39 -3.81
C LEU A 70 11.02 -10.91 -4.02
N TYR A 71 12.11 -11.56 -3.61
CA TYR A 71 12.22 -13.01 -3.63
C TYR A 71 11.12 -13.66 -2.78
N ALA A 72 10.95 -13.20 -1.53
CA ALA A 72 9.90 -13.71 -0.64
C ALA A 72 8.50 -13.55 -1.25
N LEU A 73 8.20 -12.39 -1.86
CA LEU A 73 6.94 -12.18 -2.57
C LEU A 73 6.76 -13.19 -3.71
N GLN A 74 7.77 -13.38 -4.55
CA GLN A 74 7.70 -14.30 -5.69
C GLN A 74 7.49 -15.74 -5.24
N THR A 75 8.19 -16.19 -4.20
CA THR A 75 8.02 -17.52 -3.61
C THR A 75 6.60 -17.71 -3.06
N LEU A 76 6.06 -16.73 -2.33
CA LEU A 76 4.68 -16.78 -1.83
C LEU A 76 3.66 -16.85 -2.96
N CYS A 77 3.80 -16.00 -3.98
CA CYS A 77 2.90 -16.03 -5.14
C CYS A 77 2.95 -17.38 -5.86
N GLN A 78 4.13 -17.97 -6.02
CA GLN A 78 4.29 -19.30 -6.63
C GLN A 78 3.60 -20.38 -5.80
N HIS A 79 3.81 -20.41 -4.48
CA HIS A 79 3.17 -21.39 -3.59
C HIS A 79 1.65 -21.27 -3.56
N LEU A 80 1.13 -20.05 -3.69
CA LEU A 80 -0.30 -19.77 -3.74
C LEU A 80 -0.91 -19.94 -5.15
N GLY A 81 -0.09 -20.27 -6.17
CA GLY A 81 -0.54 -20.40 -7.55
C GLY A 81 -1.01 -19.08 -8.17
N TRP A 82 -0.60 -17.94 -7.63
CA TRP A 82 -0.98 -16.63 -8.16
C TRP A 82 -0.26 -16.37 -9.48
N GLN A 83 -1.03 -15.93 -10.47
CA GLN A 83 -0.52 -15.55 -11.79
C GLN A 83 -0.41 -14.02 -11.89
N PRO A 84 0.70 -13.48 -12.42
CA PRO A 84 0.82 -12.06 -12.70
C PRO A 84 -0.33 -11.60 -13.61
N ARG A 85 -0.87 -10.41 -13.37
CA ARG A 85 -1.87 -9.78 -14.23
C ARG A 85 -1.19 -8.72 -15.12
N GLY A 86 -1.58 -8.66 -16.39
CA GLY A 86 -1.01 -7.74 -17.39
C GLY A 86 0.30 -8.23 -18.01
N ASP A 87 1.06 -7.32 -18.60
CA ASP A 87 2.22 -7.64 -19.45
C ASP A 87 3.52 -7.96 -18.68
N TYR A 88 3.44 -8.12 -17.35
CA TYR A 88 4.61 -8.37 -16.51
C TYR A 88 4.80 -9.86 -16.24
N GLN A 89 6.03 -10.34 -16.42
CA GLN A 89 6.39 -11.75 -16.18
C GLN A 89 6.37 -12.15 -14.70
N ARG A 90 6.39 -11.20 -13.76
CA ARG A 90 6.44 -11.46 -12.31
C ARG A 90 5.67 -10.41 -11.51
N HIS A 91 5.14 -10.82 -10.35
CA HIS A 91 4.57 -9.91 -9.37
C HIS A 91 5.60 -8.91 -8.87
N ARG A 92 5.19 -7.65 -8.73
CA ARG A 92 6.02 -6.54 -8.25
C ARG A 92 5.53 -6.08 -6.89
N LEU A 93 6.44 -5.61 -6.05
CA LEU A 93 6.08 -4.97 -4.78
C LEU A 93 5.20 -3.72 -5.00
N HIS A 94 5.35 -3.05 -6.14
CA HIS A 94 4.54 -1.90 -6.50
C HIS A 94 3.06 -2.27 -6.71
N ASP A 95 2.76 -3.49 -7.13
CA ASP A 95 1.39 -3.92 -7.41
C ASP A 95 0.55 -3.95 -6.12
N LEU A 96 1.15 -4.24 -4.96
CA LEU A 96 0.49 -4.16 -3.66
C LEU A 96 0.07 -2.71 -3.32
N ARG A 97 0.94 -1.73 -3.62
CA ARG A 97 0.62 -0.30 -3.43
C ARG A 97 -0.49 0.11 -4.38
N HIS A 98 -0.41 -0.32 -5.64
CA HIS A 98 -1.42 -0.05 -6.65
C HIS A 98 -2.79 -0.57 -6.19
N THR A 99 -2.89 -1.86 -5.83
CA THR A 99 -4.13 -2.48 -5.34
C THR A 99 -4.68 -1.78 -4.11
N PHE A 100 -3.84 -1.35 -3.16
CA PHE A 100 -4.28 -0.59 -1.99
C PHE A 100 -4.95 0.74 -2.38
N ILE A 101 -4.31 1.53 -3.24
CA ILE A 101 -4.84 2.82 -3.70
C ILE A 101 -6.18 2.62 -4.40
N VAL A 102 -6.24 1.69 -5.36
CA VAL A 102 -7.46 1.35 -6.12
C VAL A 102 -8.61 1.00 -5.19
N ARG A 103 -8.38 0.05 -4.26
CA ARG A 103 -9.44 -0.43 -3.35
C ARG A 103 -9.91 0.66 -2.40
N ARG A 104 -9.04 1.54 -1.92
CA ARG A 104 -9.46 2.65 -1.04
C ARG A 104 -10.27 3.71 -1.79
N LEU A 105 -9.93 3.99 -3.04
CA LEU A 105 -10.71 4.91 -3.90
C LEU A 105 -12.09 4.32 -4.22
N LEU A 106 -12.15 3.06 -4.67
CA LEU A 106 -13.41 2.36 -4.94
C LEU A 106 -14.30 2.32 -3.69
N ARG A 107 -13.74 1.96 -2.54
CA ARG A 107 -14.50 1.93 -1.29
C ARG A 107 -15.02 3.31 -0.89
N CYS A 108 -14.19 4.36 -1.03
CA CYS A 108 -14.64 5.72 -0.76
C CYS A 108 -15.81 6.12 -1.66
N TYR A 109 -15.75 5.69 -2.93
CA TYR A 109 -16.84 5.90 -3.87
C TYR A 109 -18.11 5.18 -3.46
N GLU A 110 -18.03 3.88 -3.14
CA GLU A 110 -19.16 3.05 -2.70
C GLU A 110 -19.80 3.58 -1.41
N GLU A 111 -19.00 4.19 -0.52
CA GLU A 111 -19.44 4.84 0.72
C GLU A 111 -20.05 6.24 0.48
N GLY A 112 -20.09 6.73 -0.76
CA GLY A 112 -20.61 8.06 -1.10
C GLY A 112 -19.72 9.23 -0.63
N GLY A 113 -18.45 8.95 -0.33
CA GLY A 113 -17.50 9.94 0.17
C GLY A 113 -16.94 10.87 -0.93
N ASP A 114 -16.34 11.98 -0.50
CA ASP A 114 -15.65 12.91 -1.40
C ASP A 114 -14.33 12.29 -1.92
N ILE A 115 -14.31 12.03 -3.23
CA ILE A 115 -13.18 11.42 -3.93
C ILE A 115 -11.94 12.34 -3.88
N ASP A 116 -12.12 13.65 -3.99
CA ASP A 116 -10.98 14.58 -4.05
C ASP A 116 -10.26 14.62 -2.69
N SER A 117 -11.03 14.67 -1.60
CA SER A 117 -10.50 14.51 -0.24
C SER A 117 -9.80 13.15 -0.05
N ALA A 118 -10.36 12.06 -0.59
CA ALA A 118 -9.75 10.73 -0.50
C ALA A 118 -8.43 10.63 -1.29
N VAL A 119 -8.37 11.22 -2.48
CA VAL A 119 -7.16 11.29 -3.31
C VAL A 119 -6.08 12.09 -2.60
N LEU A 120 -6.42 13.23 -1.98
CA LEU A 120 -5.48 14.04 -1.20
C LEU A 120 -4.93 13.25 0.00
N ALA A 121 -5.81 12.63 0.79
CA ALA A 121 -5.42 11.83 1.94
C ALA A 121 -4.53 10.64 1.54
N LEU A 122 -4.87 9.95 0.45
CA LEU A 122 -4.09 8.86 -0.10
C LEU A 122 -2.72 9.32 -0.58
N SER A 123 -2.64 10.46 -1.27
CA SER A 123 -1.37 11.04 -1.74
C SER A 123 -0.39 11.24 -0.58
N THR A 124 -0.88 11.81 0.52
CA THR A 124 -0.10 11.97 1.76
C THR A 124 0.28 10.62 2.36
N TYR A 125 -0.67 9.68 2.43
CA TYR A 125 -0.45 8.35 3.02
C TYR A 125 0.63 7.54 2.26
N VAL A 126 0.59 7.51 0.92
CA VAL A 126 1.55 6.75 0.12
C VAL A 126 2.84 7.52 -0.15
N GLY A 127 2.84 8.84 0.07
CA GLY A 127 3.98 9.72 -0.13
C GLY A 127 4.23 10.07 -1.59
N HIS A 128 3.17 10.33 -2.36
CA HIS A 128 3.29 10.87 -3.71
C HIS A 128 3.63 12.36 -3.63
N ALA A 129 4.70 12.76 -4.32
CA ALA A 129 5.19 14.14 -4.32
C ALA A 129 4.21 15.09 -5.02
N LYS A 130 3.41 14.57 -5.96
CA LYS A 130 2.32 15.31 -6.61
C LYS A 130 1.03 14.52 -6.48
N VAL A 131 -0.05 15.22 -6.13
CA VAL A 131 -1.40 14.63 -6.06
C VAL A 131 -1.84 14.08 -7.43
N SER A 132 -1.33 14.65 -8.53
CA SER A 132 -1.53 14.14 -9.91
C SER A 132 -1.13 12.67 -10.08
N ASP A 133 -0.10 12.22 -9.36
CA ASP A 133 0.36 10.83 -9.43
C ASP A 133 -0.67 9.88 -8.80
N THR A 134 -1.52 10.40 -7.90
CA THR A 134 -2.67 9.69 -7.31
C THR A 134 -3.93 9.85 -8.16
N TYR A 135 -4.15 11.00 -8.81
CA TYR A 135 -5.26 11.18 -9.76
C TYR A 135 -5.18 10.26 -10.98
N TRP A 136 -3.97 9.88 -11.42
CA TRP A 136 -3.80 8.90 -12.49
C TRP A 136 -4.65 7.64 -12.27
N TYR A 137 -4.78 7.19 -11.01
CA TYR A 137 -5.56 6.01 -10.66
C TYR A 137 -7.05 6.21 -10.95
N VAL A 138 -7.59 7.41 -10.75
CA VAL A 138 -9.00 7.70 -11.07
C VAL A 138 -9.26 7.59 -12.57
N THR A 139 -8.29 8.03 -13.39
CA THR A 139 -8.43 8.06 -14.86
C THR A 139 -8.00 6.78 -15.57
N GLY A 140 -7.23 5.91 -14.91
CA GLY A 140 -6.60 4.73 -15.53
C GLY A 140 -7.20 3.38 -15.12
N ILE A 141 -8.24 3.38 -14.28
CA ILE A 141 -8.85 2.16 -13.75
C ILE A 141 -10.19 1.90 -14.44
N PRO A 142 -10.35 0.80 -15.19
CA PRO A 142 -11.59 0.48 -15.92
C PRO A 142 -12.85 0.52 -15.05
N GLU A 143 -12.76 0.07 -13.80
CA GLU A 143 -13.88 0.08 -12.85
C GLU A 143 -14.31 1.50 -12.48
N LEU A 144 -13.34 2.41 -12.23
CA LEU A 144 -13.64 3.83 -11.96
C LEU A 144 -14.08 4.56 -13.24
N MET A 145 -13.58 4.16 -14.41
CA MET A 145 -14.04 4.68 -15.70
C MET A 145 -15.47 4.23 -16.03
N ALA A 146 -15.81 2.97 -15.74
CA ALA A 146 -17.18 2.46 -15.91
C ALA A 146 -18.15 3.24 -15.03
N ILE A 147 -17.77 3.48 -13.78
CA ILE A 147 -18.49 4.35 -12.85
C ILE A 147 -18.63 5.78 -13.40
N ALA A 148 -17.56 6.38 -13.92
CA ALA A 148 -17.60 7.72 -14.50
C ALA A 148 -18.50 7.78 -15.76
N ALA A 149 -18.46 6.72 -16.58
CA ALA A 149 -19.30 6.58 -17.77
C ALA A 149 -20.79 6.45 -17.41
N GLU A 150 -21.12 5.68 -16.36
CA GLU A 150 -22.48 5.56 -15.83
C GLU A 150 -23.01 6.92 -15.36
N ARG A 151 -22.24 7.66 -14.56
CA ARG A 151 -22.63 9.03 -14.15
C ARG A 151 -22.83 9.98 -15.33
N PHE A 152 -21.95 9.92 -16.33
CA PHE A 152 -22.10 10.74 -17.52
C PHE A 152 -23.37 10.36 -18.30
N HIS A 153 -23.67 9.06 -18.40
CA HIS A 153 -24.90 8.57 -19.00
C HIS A 153 -26.12 9.11 -18.25
N ASP A 154 -26.19 8.97 -16.93
CA ASP A 154 -27.29 9.46 -16.10
C ASP A 154 -27.47 10.99 -16.21
N TYR A 155 -26.37 11.75 -16.16
CA TYR A 155 -26.38 13.19 -16.38
C TYR A 155 -26.92 13.56 -17.77
N SER A 156 -26.50 12.84 -18.82
CA SER A 156 -26.93 13.07 -20.20
C SER A 156 -28.39 12.71 -20.46
N GLN A 157 -28.97 11.78 -19.67
CA GLN A 157 -30.36 11.33 -19.80
C GLN A 157 -31.34 12.11 -18.91
N GLY A 158 -30.86 12.97 -17.99
CA GLY A 158 -31.70 13.45 -16.88
C GLY A 158 -31.32 14.72 -16.12
N GLY A 159 -30.57 15.67 -16.70
CA GLY A 159 -30.75 17.11 -16.41
C GLY A 159 -29.98 17.75 -15.24
N ALA A 160 -29.83 19.06 -15.38
CA ALA A 160 -29.38 19.97 -14.33
C ALA A 160 -30.17 19.77 -13.02
N ARG A 161 -29.44 19.49 -11.94
CA ARG A 161 -29.62 20.06 -10.60
C ARG A 161 -28.44 19.74 -9.71
#